data_AF-A0A1C5MWT5-F1
#
_entry.id   AF-A0A1C5MWT5-F1
#
_cell.length_a   1.000
_cell.length_b   1.000
_cell.length_c   1.000
_cell.angle_alpha   90.00
_cell.angle_beta   90.00
_cell.angle_gamma   90.00
#
_symmetry.space_group_name_H-M   'P 1'
#
loop_
_entity.id
_entity.type
_entity.pdbx_description
1 polymer ?
#
loop_
_entity_poly.entity_id
_entity_poly.type
_entity_poly.pdbx_seq_one_letter_code
_entity_poly.pdbx_strand_id
1 'polypeptide(L)'
;MKVKTTRKAIVNGSYNVKCAGYCDLSYLLNNHSPIAYTCGVYGWNFDVYEVYGVTICTGYRNMPGARLQKISEYEEKARAILSWEDKRPFEEKQIAVENLLKEFCKLNGGVIYE
;
A
#
# COMPACT_ATOMS: atom_id res chain seq x y z
N MET A 1 -11.60 3.72 -10.42
CA MET A 1 -12.38 2.46 -10.37
C MET A 1 -11.38 1.31 -10.38
N LYS A 2 -11.50 0.32 -9.48
CA LYS A 2 -10.57 -0.82 -9.42
C LYS A 2 -11.02 -1.96 -10.33
N VAL A 3 -10.07 -2.61 -11.00
CA VAL A 3 -10.35 -3.70 -11.94
C VAL A 3 -10.20 -5.07 -11.26
N LYS A 4 -11.12 -6.00 -11.54
CA LYS A 4 -10.97 -7.39 -11.11
C LYS A 4 -9.88 -8.06 -11.94
N THR A 5 -8.88 -8.64 -11.28
CA THR A 5 -7.79 -9.36 -11.94
C THR A 5 -7.50 -10.70 -11.26
N THR A 6 -6.51 -11.43 -11.78
CA THR A 6 -6.05 -12.71 -11.22
C THR A 6 -4.68 -12.54 -10.57
N ARG A 7 -4.40 -13.38 -9.56
CA ARG A 7 -3.06 -13.46 -8.95
C ARG A 7 -1.97 -13.73 -9.99
N LYS A 8 -2.24 -14.58 -10.99
CA LYS A 8 -1.29 -14.90 -12.06
C LYS A 8 -0.97 -13.68 -12.92
N ALA A 9 -1.98 -12.88 -13.28
CA ALA A 9 -1.78 -11.65 -14.04
C ALA A 9 -0.93 -10.63 -13.27
N ILE A 10 -1.16 -10.48 -11.96
CA ILE A 10 -0.34 -9.59 -11.10
C ILE A 10 1.10 -10.07 -11.05
N VAL A 11 1.34 -11.35 -10.75
CA VAL A 11 2.70 -11.89 -10.62
C VAL A 11 3.50 -11.78 -11.93
N ASN A 12 2.84 -11.98 -13.08
CA ASN A 12 3.51 -11.95 -14.37
C ASN A 12 3.61 -10.55 -14.98
N GLY A 13 2.72 -9.63 -14.60
CA GLY A 13 2.58 -8.30 -15.20
C GLY A 13 3.14 -7.16 -14.35
N SER A 14 3.51 -7.41 -13.10
CA SER A 14 3.99 -6.40 -12.17
C SER A 14 5.44 -6.61 -11.77
N TYR A 15 6.13 -5.52 -11.46
CA TYR A 15 7.48 -5.53 -10.91
C TYR A 15 7.44 -5.34 -9.39
N ASN A 16 8.43 -5.90 -8.68
CA ASN A 16 8.60 -5.74 -7.23
C ASN A 16 7.31 -5.97 -6.43
N VAL A 17 6.67 -7.12 -6.63
CA VAL A 17 5.42 -7.47 -5.95
C VAL A 17 5.68 -7.78 -4.48
N LYS A 18 4.94 -7.11 -3.60
CA LYS A 18 5.03 -7.23 -2.15
C LYS A 18 3.66 -7.42 -1.51
N CYS A 19 3.63 -7.90 -0.27
CA CYS A 19 2.38 -8.06 0.47
C CYS A 19 2.39 -7.44 1.88
N ALA A 20 1.20 -7.08 2.34
CA ALA A 20 0.89 -6.70 3.71
C ALA A 20 -0.46 -7.30 4.11
N GLY A 21 -0.70 -7.47 5.42
CA GLY A 21 -1.98 -7.97 5.94
C GLY A 21 -3.16 -7.04 5.64
N TYR A 22 -4.34 -7.49 6.03
CA TYR A 22 -5.54 -6.66 5.94
C TYR A 22 -5.43 -5.49 6.90
N CYS A 23 -5.66 -4.28 6.39
CA CYS A 23 -5.56 -3.02 7.12
C CYS A 23 -4.15 -2.67 7.65
N ASP A 24 -3.12 -3.44 7.33
CA ASP A 24 -1.72 -3.21 7.78
C ASP A 24 -1.16 -1.84 7.32
N LEU A 25 -1.74 -1.23 6.28
CA LEU A 25 -1.26 0.01 5.64
C LEU A 25 -2.39 1.03 5.42
N SER A 26 -3.45 0.98 6.24
CA SER A 26 -4.67 1.79 6.05
C SER A 26 -4.41 3.29 6.12
N TYR A 27 -3.56 3.72 7.06
CA TYR A 27 -3.16 5.11 7.22
C TYR A 27 -2.09 5.49 6.21
N LEU A 28 -1.11 4.63 5.96
CA LEU A 28 -0.01 4.93 5.04
C LEU A 28 -0.49 5.08 3.58
N LEU A 29 -1.48 4.29 3.17
CA LEU A 29 -2.08 4.34 1.83
C LEU A 29 -3.31 5.26 1.76
N ASN A 30 -3.56 6.10 2.77
CA ASN A 30 -4.80 6.88 2.86
C ASN A 30 -5.07 7.79 1.64
N ASN A 31 -4.01 8.32 1.02
CA ASN A 31 -4.10 9.15 -0.18
C ASN A 31 -4.36 8.36 -1.47
N HIS A 32 -4.25 7.03 -1.43
CA HIS A 32 -4.24 6.18 -2.62
C HIS A 32 -5.45 5.25 -2.64
N SER A 33 -5.99 5.06 -3.85
CA SER A 33 -7.00 4.05 -4.10
C SER A 33 -6.38 2.84 -4.80
N PRO A 34 -6.85 1.62 -4.51
CA PRO A 34 -6.35 0.43 -5.19
C PRO A 34 -6.73 0.48 -6.68
N ILE A 35 -5.82 0.00 -7.53
CA ILE A 35 -6.00 -0.06 -8.99
C ILE A 35 -6.68 -1.36 -9.43
N ALA A 36 -6.48 -2.42 -8.65
CA ALA A 36 -7.03 -3.74 -8.94
C ALA A 36 -7.39 -4.49 -7.66
N TYR A 37 -8.16 -5.57 -7.81
CA TYR A 37 -8.46 -6.49 -6.73
C TYR A 37 -8.57 -7.92 -7.24
N THR A 38 -8.43 -8.88 -6.33
CA THR A 38 -8.72 -10.28 -6.61
C THR A 38 -9.82 -10.79 -5.68
N CYS A 39 -10.62 -11.73 -6.17
CA CYS A 39 -11.61 -12.44 -5.38
C CYS A 39 -11.65 -13.92 -5.77
N GLY A 40 -12.08 -14.77 -4.84
CA GLY A 40 -12.29 -16.20 -5.05
C GLY A 40 -13.70 -16.62 -4.66
N VAL A 41 -13.88 -17.92 -4.43
CA VAL A 41 -15.19 -18.50 -4.03
C VAL A 41 -15.72 -17.91 -2.71
N TYR A 42 -14.83 -17.45 -1.84
CA TYR A 42 -15.16 -16.84 -0.54
C TYR A 42 -15.17 -15.30 -0.57
N GLY A 43 -15.32 -14.70 -1.76
CA GLY A 43 -15.32 -13.25 -1.93
C GLY A 43 -13.92 -12.64 -2.03
N TRP A 44 -13.79 -11.42 -1.52
CA TRP A 44 -12.56 -10.62 -1.65
C TRP A 44 -11.34 -11.31 -1.02
N ASN A 45 -10.20 -11.20 -1.69
CA ASN A 45 -8.93 -11.74 -1.21
C ASN A 45 -7.98 -10.61 -0.81
N PHE A 46 -7.69 -9.72 -1.75
CA PHE A 46 -6.80 -8.58 -1.56
C PHE A 46 -6.98 -7.52 -2.65
N ASP A 47 -6.57 -6.31 -2.31
CA ASP A 47 -6.45 -5.16 -3.20
C ASP A 47 -4.99 -4.96 -3.62
N VAL A 48 -4.82 -4.32 -4.78
CA VAL A 48 -3.52 -4.07 -5.39
C VAL A 48 -3.33 -2.58 -5.58
N TYR A 49 -2.18 -2.10 -5.13
CA TYR A 49 -1.72 -0.73 -5.29
C TYR A 49 -0.42 -0.75 -6.10
N GLU A 50 -0.21 0.28 -6.90
CA GLU A 50 1.04 0.51 -7.60
C GLU A 50 1.52 1.91 -7.23
N VAL A 51 2.54 1.96 -6.39
CA VAL A 51 3.05 3.20 -5.79
C VAL A 51 4.56 3.15 -5.76
N TYR A 52 5.21 4.21 -6.26
CA TYR A 52 6.66 4.42 -6.16
C TYR A 52 7.53 3.21 -6.52
N GLY A 53 7.16 2.50 -7.59
CA GLY A 53 7.90 1.32 -8.07
C GLY A 53 7.68 0.04 -7.25
N VAL A 54 6.63 -0.02 -6.42
CA VAL A 54 6.23 -1.20 -5.66
C VAL A 54 4.79 -1.56 -5.99
N THR A 55 4.54 -2.83 -6.31
CA THR A 55 3.19 -3.37 -6.39
C THR A 55 2.81 -3.99 -5.05
N ILE A 56 1.98 -3.29 -4.28
CA ILE A 56 1.58 -3.68 -2.93
C ILE A 56 0.25 -4.42 -2.98
N CYS A 57 0.24 -5.67 -2.53
CA CYS A 57 -0.97 -6.46 -2.32
C CYS A 57 -1.36 -6.45 -0.84
N THR A 58 -2.54 -5.91 -0.49
CA THR A 58 -3.05 -5.91 0.90
C THR A 58 -4.41 -6.59 1.01
N GLY A 59 -4.54 -7.48 1.97
CA GLY A 59 -5.76 -8.25 2.20
C GLY A 59 -5.56 -9.47 3.10
N TYR A 60 -6.49 -10.42 3.00
CA TYR A 60 -6.58 -11.54 3.93
C TYR A 60 -5.83 -12.78 3.47
N ARG A 61 -5.77 -13.06 2.17
CA ARG A 61 -5.31 -14.37 1.66
C ARG A 61 -4.80 -14.32 0.23
N ASN A 62 -3.98 -15.31 -0.12
CA ASN A 62 -3.45 -15.54 -1.47
C ASN A 62 -2.64 -14.38 -2.07
N MET A 63 -2.18 -13.43 -1.24
CA MET A 63 -1.37 -12.31 -1.71
C MET A 63 -0.02 -12.82 -2.23
N PRO A 64 0.39 -12.40 -3.43
CA PRO A 64 1.73 -12.67 -3.94
C PRO A 64 2.77 -11.73 -3.33
N GLY A 65 4.05 -12.09 -3.48
CA GLY A 65 5.17 -11.22 -3.12
C GLY A 65 5.69 -11.43 -1.70
N ALA A 66 6.89 -10.92 -1.45
CA ALA A 66 7.49 -10.94 -0.11
C ALA A 66 6.78 -9.95 0.81
N ARG A 67 6.72 -10.25 2.12
CA ARG A 67 6.14 -9.33 3.10
C ARG A 67 6.94 -8.03 3.16
N LEU A 68 6.25 -6.90 3.21
CA LEU A 68 6.85 -5.59 3.38
C LEU A 68 7.56 -5.48 4.73
N GLN A 69 8.68 -4.75 4.74
CA GLN A 69 9.45 -4.46 5.95
C GLN A 69 8.90 -3.22 6.65
N LYS A 70 9.01 -3.19 7.98
CA LYS A 70 8.65 -2.03 8.83
C LYS A 70 7.19 -1.54 8.72
N ILE A 71 6.26 -2.46 8.44
CA ILE A 71 4.81 -2.15 8.34
C ILE A 71 4.32 -1.37 9.58
N SER A 72 4.49 -1.93 10.79
CA SER A 72 3.99 -1.28 12.03
C SER A 72 4.58 0.10 12.24
N GLU A 73 5.88 0.26 12.03
CA GLU A 73 6.59 1.53 12.25
C GLU A 73 6.05 2.64 11.34
N TYR A 74 5.88 2.35 10.05
CA TYR A 74 5.42 3.34 9.08
C TYR A 74 3.91 3.59 9.20
N GLU A 75 3.12 2.58 9.51
CA GLU A 75 1.69 2.73 9.76
C GLU A 75 1.42 3.57 11.01
N GLU A 76 2.17 3.38 12.09
CA GLU A 76 2.07 4.20 13.31
C GLU A 76 2.47 5.66 13.05
N LYS A 77 3.52 5.90 12.26
CA LYS A 77 3.91 7.25 11.83
C LYS A 77 2.81 7.91 11.00
N ALA A 78 2.23 7.20 10.03
CA ALA A 78 1.13 7.72 9.23
C ALA A 78 -0.10 8.03 10.09
N ARG A 79 -0.44 7.14 11.03
CA ARG A 79 -1.53 7.34 11.99
C ARG A 79 -1.30 8.56 12.87
N ALA A 80 -0.07 8.81 13.32
CA ALA A 80 0.25 9.99 14.12
C ALA A 80 0.06 11.28 13.32
N ILE A 81 0.50 11.32 12.06
CA ILE A 81 0.30 12.47 11.15
C ILE A 81 -1.19 12.75 10.91
N LEU A 82 -1.98 11.70 10.68
CA LEU A 82 -3.42 11.82 10.41
C LEU A 82 -4.26 12.01 11.68
N SER A 83 -3.64 11.91 12.86
CA SER A 83 -4.34 12.09 14.13
C SER A 83 -4.83 13.53 14.32
N TRP A 84 -5.79 13.72 15.22
CA TRP A 84 -6.31 15.03 15.60
C TRP A 84 -5.31 15.86 16.42
N GLU A 85 -4.32 15.22 17.04
CA GLU A 85 -3.25 15.87 17.82
C GLU A 85 -2.28 16.64 16.92
N ASP A 86 -2.11 16.16 15.70
CA ASP A 86 -1.38 16.89 14.67
C ASP A 86 -2.23 18.06 14.16
N LYS A 87 -1.79 19.29 14.44
CA LYS A 87 -2.55 20.51 14.13
C LYS A 87 -2.30 21.06 12.73
N ARG A 88 -1.47 20.38 11.93
CA ARG A 88 -1.22 20.80 10.54
C ARG A 88 -2.52 20.78 9.73
N PRO A 89 -2.68 21.68 8.74
CA PRO A 89 -3.75 21.60 7.75
C PRO A 89 -3.82 20.22 7.11
N PHE A 90 -5.03 19.80 6.69
CA PHE A 90 -5.24 18.48 6.10
C PHE A 90 -4.35 18.24 4.87
N GLU A 91 -4.19 19.25 4.00
CA GLU A 91 -3.31 19.16 2.81
C GLU A 91 -1.84 18.90 3.20
N GLU A 92 -1.33 19.55 4.25
CA GLU A 92 0.01 19.31 4.75
C GLU A 92 0.18 17.91 5.35
N LYS A 93 -0.86 17.37 5.98
CA LYS A 93 -0.88 15.97 6.46
C LYS A 93 -0.81 15.00 5.29
N GLN A 94 -1.57 15.25 4.22
CA GLN A 94 -1.52 14.41 3.02
C GLN A 94 -0.11 14.40 2.42
N ILE A 95 0.54 15.56 2.30
CA ILE A 95 1.93 15.66 1.82
C ILE A 95 2.89 14.90 2.73
N ALA A 96 2.73 15.01 4.04
CA ALA A 96 3.58 14.32 5.01
C ALA A 96 3.42 12.78 4.94
N VAL A 97 2.19 12.27 4.82
CA VAL A 97 1.93 10.84 4.59
C VAL A 97 2.50 10.39 3.25
N GLU A 98 2.39 11.22 2.21
CA GLU A 98 2.91 10.90 0.88
C GLU A 98 4.44 10.74 0.88
N ASN A 99 5.14 11.64 1.57
CA ASN A 99 6.59 11.55 1.73
C ASN A 99 6.99 10.32 2.54
N LEU A 100 6.22 9.98 3.58
CA LEU A 100 6.42 8.77 4.36
C LEU A 100 6.21 7.50 3.51
N LEU A 101 5.21 7.47 2.64
CA LEU A 101 4.96 6.36 1.72
C LEU A 101 6.10 6.22 0.70
N LYS A 102 6.66 7.32 0.19
CA LYS A 102 7.85 7.29 -0.68
C LYS A 102 9.03 6.60 0.02
N GLU A 103 9.36 7.02 1.24
CA GLU A 103 10.43 6.40 2.03
C GLU A 103 10.19 4.91 2.27
N PHE A 104 8.95 4.55 2.62
CA PHE A 104 8.54 3.16 2.81
C PHE A 104 8.74 2.32 1.54
N CYS A 105 8.36 2.87 0.38
CA CYS A 105 8.53 2.20 -0.90
C CYS A 105 10.01 2.04 -1.26
N LYS A 106 10.84 3.07 -1.06
CA LYS A 106 12.30 3.02 -1.27
C LYS A 106 12.94 1.90 -0.44
N LEU A 107 12.59 1.80 0.84
CA LEU A 107 13.06 0.72 1.72
C LEU A 107 12.68 -0.67 1.18
N ASN A 108 11.52 -0.79 0.53
CA ASN A 108 10.98 -2.03 0.01
C ASN A 108 11.32 -2.27 -1.48
N GLY A 109 12.37 -1.63 -2.00
CA GLY A 109 12.91 -1.84 -3.35
C GLY A 109 12.23 -1.01 -4.44
N GLY A 110 11.45 0.01 -4.06
CA GLY A 110 10.88 0.98 -4.97
C GLY A 110 11.92 1.93 -5.54
N VAL A 111 11.62 2.50 -6.71
CA VAL A 111 12.46 3.51 -7.38
C VAL A 111 11.74 4.84 -7.27
N ILE A 112 12.39 5.81 -6.62
CA ILE A 112 11.91 7.20 -6.59
C ILE A 112 12.69 7.96 -7.65
N TYR A 113 12.01 8.45 -8.67
CA TYR A 113 12.58 9.46 -9.57
C TYR A 113 12.32 10.82 -8.92
N GLU A 114 13.40 11.55 -8.65
CA GLU A 114 13.38 12.93 -8.14
C GLU A 114 12.95 13.93 -9.22
#